data_AF-A0A023B612-F1
#
_entry.id   AF-A0A023B612-F1
#
_cell.length_a   1.000
_cell.length_b   1.000
_cell.length_c   1.000
_cell.angle_alpha   90.00
_cell.angle_beta   90.00
_cell.angle_gamma   90.00
#
_symmetry.space_group_name_H-M   'P 1'
#
loop_
_entity.id
_entity.type
_entity.pdbx_description
1 polymer ?
#
loop_
_entity_poly.entity_id
_entity_poly.type
_entity_poly.pdbx_seq_one_letter_code
_entity_poly.pdbx_strand_id
1 'polypeptide(L)'
;MVVETLGDWDDGDGIISEMDVIAEIDRIVEDMLADYPGARFESSTVGNTTGLGPSLDPQCALDSERNPSFQIISPQEKGWFIEAKYLVWAFDILSHGWWHLVPFEVKKPISVFGLARMAVEWDTARKANPGLRANLAFGARCYKVLFGRICVWDEAMFCGWRESKRSDIGFGSLSIVEPPVENTKEPSYASAALIDVLESWPVSPLHSTKFTDNMNRWRIRYKHKINCGSPEEYGYPPSAVAAFISSGEFETLVIKAFGDLGMPVEQVPKELRRCVRKEQIRERVAGLTAAGVSDLSLIEAMMSDSPPSHLMSISGNRFQIVKETETVLQIPPRYLVWAYDVLNHGWWGAVPETIFSPMLTLFGLAQRAWEWETGGSRIYTLSASCYNCGERVRLHSPIQNCERCEEPWSLQIFWEWLRSRHFSTIYDQFRNVNLSRDSGGLYTDVSEMIAAVGFAVPSGNKGPALEPSEQEMDSFARMNCRPSLAERFRQWLARTRKRKCSGKGIDRWDYERLIVHRISSHLTLVTPSVGCNSATDSSNGHRQQQ
;
A
#
# COMPACT_ATOMS: atom_id res chain seq x y z
N MET A 1 54.43 -37.37 7.75
CA MET A 1 55.67 -36.59 7.70
C MET A 1 55.69 -35.81 6.40
N VAL A 2 55.05 -34.64 6.40
CA VAL A 2 55.31 -33.43 5.59
C VAL A 2 54.63 -32.34 6.43
N VAL A 3 55.45 -31.43 6.94
CA VAL A 3 55.08 -30.25 7.71
C VAL A 3 55.21 -29.10 6.74
N GLU A 4 54.14 -28.34 6.50
CA GLU A 4 54.24 -27.04 5.86
C GLU A 4 53.49 -26.00 6.70
N THR A 5 54.15 -24.86 6.75
CA THR A 5 54.10 -23.78 7.72
C THR A 5 52.97 -22.79 7.45
N LEU A 6 52.25 -22.42 8.51
CA LEU A 6 51.38 -21.25 8.56
C LEU A 6 52.25 -19.99 8.60
N GLY A 7 52.11 -19.14 7.58
CA GLY A 7 52.68 -17.80 7.55
C GLY A 7 51.82 -16.81 8.33
N ASP A 8 52.50 -15.91 9.04
CA ASP A 8 51.98 -14.77 9.79
C ASP A 8 50.98 -13.95 8.97
N TRP A 9 49.85 -13.61 9.61
CA TRP A 9 48.93 -12.59 9.12
C TRP A 9 49.26 -11.30 9.88
N ASP A 10 49.68 -10.31 9.10
CA ASP A 10 50.05 -8.96 9.53
C ASP A 10 48.75 -8.17 9.81
N ASP A 11 48.58 -7.74 11.06
CA ASP A 11 47.49 -6.85 11.49
C ASP A 11 47.78 -5.41 11.02
N GLY A 12 47.66 -5.20 9.70
CA GLY A 12 47.69 -3.88 9.10
C GLY A 12 46.29 -3.27 9.12
N ASP A 13 46.11 -2.20 9.90
CA ASP A 13 44.95 -1.30 9.89
C ASP A 13 44.76 -0.68 8.48
N GLY A 14 44.19 -1.47 7.58
CA GLY A 14 43.79 -1.06 6.24
C GLY A 14 42.50 -0.27 6.33
N ILE A 15 42.62 1.06 6.32
CA ILE A 15 41.54 1.95 5.90
C ILE A 15 41.14 1.49 4.49
N ILE A 16 40.04 0.73 4.40
CA ILE A 16 39.44 0.35 3.12
C ILE A 16 39.15 1.65 2.39
N SER A 17 39.84 1.84 1.26
CA SER A 17 39.66 3.00 0.40
C SER A 17 38.21 3.00 -0.09
N GLU A 18 37.53 4.16 0.00
CA GLU A 18 36.16 4.36 -0.47
C GLU A 18 35.96 3.95 -1.95
N MET A 19 37.05 3.89 -2.73
CA MET A 19 37.06 3.36 -4.11
C MET A 19 36.87 1.83 -4.19
N ASP A 20 37.25 1.06 -3.18
CA ASP A 20 37.10 -0.40 -3.19
C ASP A 20 35.65 -0.82 -2.95
N VAL A 21 34.88 -0.03 -2.20
CA VAL A 21 33.45 -0.29 -1.97
C VAL A 21 32.65 -0.03 -3.24
N ILE A 22 32.95 1.06 -3.97
CA ILE A 22 32.30 1.37 -5.24
C ILE A 22 32.65 0.31 -6.30
N ALA A 23 33.91 -0.09 -6.40
CA ALA A 23 34.33 -1.14 -7.33
C ALA A 23 33.72 -2.52 -7.01
N GLU A 24 33.47 -2.82 -5.73
CA GLU A 24 32.79 -4.06 -5.33
C GLU A 24 31.28 -4.00 -5.64
N ILE A 25 30.63 -2.85 -5.47
CA ILE A 25 29.23 -2.64 -5.88
C ILE A 25 29.08 -2.80 -7.40
N ASP A 26 29.97 -2.19 -8.19
CA ASP A 26 29.96 -2.31 -9.65
C ASP A 26 30.17 -3.77 -10.10
N ARG A 27 31.06 -4.52 -9.42
CA ARG A 27 31.26 -5.95 -9.71
C ARG A 27 30.03 -6.80 -9.35
N ILE A 28 29.38 -6.50 -8.23
CA ILE A 28 28.14 -7.18 -7.79
C ILE A 28 27.00 -6.92 -8.79
N VAL A 29 26.90 -5.70 -9.30
CA VAL A 29 25.94 -5.29 -10.32
C VAL A 29 26.16 -6.04 -11.64
N GLU A 30 27.39 -6.10 -12.13
CA GLU A 30 27.73 -6.83 -13.37
C GLU A 30 27.46 -8.34 -13.23
N ASP A 31 27.75 -8.94 -12.08
CA ASP A 31 27.42 -10.35 -11.78
C ASP A 31 25.91 -10.64 -11.68
N MET A 32 25.10 -9.62 -11.35
CA MET A 32 23.63 -9.74 -11.37
C MET A 32 23.05 -9.69 -12.79
N LEU A 33 23.76 -9.08 -13.74
CA LEU A 33 23.30 -8.85 -15.11
C LEU A 33 23.88 -9.82 -16.15
N ALA A 34 24.92 -10.58 -15.81
CA ALA A 34 25.59 -11.53 -16.71
C ALA A 34 24.67 -12.60 -17.35
N ASP A 35 23.47 -12.81 -16.80
CA ASP A 35 22.49 -13.81 -17.28
C ASP A 35 21.42 -13.25 -18.26
N TYR A 36 21.49 -11.99 -18.72
CA TYR A 36 20.45 -11.36 -19.56
C TYR A 36 20.91 -10.96 -20.99
N PRO A 37 20.85 -11.85 -22.00
CA PRO A 37 21.09 -11.48 -23.38
C PRO A 37 19.77 -11.09 -24.07
N GLY A 38 19.36 -9.80 -24.05
CA GLY A 38 18.26 -9.39 -24.93
C GLY A 38 17.45 -8.11 -24.69
N ALA A 39 17.80 -7.21 -23.78
CA ALA A 39 17.04 -5.97 -23.60
C ALA A 39 17.52 -4.86 -24.57
N ARG A 40 16.94 -4.81 -25.77
CA ARG A 40 16.97 -3.60 -26.62
C ARG A 40 15.58 -2.99 -26.64
N PHE A 41 15.43 -1.78 -26.13
CA PHE A 41 14.27 -0.94 -26.39
C PHE A 41 14.67 0.45 -26.86
N GLU A 42 13.96 0.88 -27.90
CA GLU A 42 14.06 2.18 -28.55
C GLU A 42 13.42 3.25 -27.65
N SER A 43 14.14 4.36 -27.46
CA SER A 43 13.73 5.50 -26.64
C SER A 43 12.87 6.46 -27.45
N SER A 44 11.64 6.75 -26.99
CA SER A 44 10.83 7.86 -27.49
C SER A 44 10.88 9.04 -26.52
N THR A 45 11.36 10.17 -27.01
CA THR A 45 11.46 11.45 -26.29
C THR A 45 10.07 12.03 -26.02
N VAL A 46 9.73 12.29 -24.74
CA VAL A 46 8.51 13.03 -24.34
C VAL A 46 8.91 14.27 -23.54
N GLY A 47 8.25 15.40 -23.85
CA GLY A 47 8.56 16.74 -23.38
C GLY A 47 8.14 17.04 -21.93
N ASN A 48 8.89 17.95 -21.31
CA ASN A 48 8.71 18.42 -19.94
C ASN A 48 7.44 19.26 -19.78
N THR A 49 6.57 18.87 -18.84
CA THR A 49 5.50 19.73 -18.30
C THR A 49 5.62 19.73 -16.78
N THR A 50 5.97 20.88 -16.20
CA THR A 50 6.21 21.06 -14.77
C THR A 50 4.88 21.38 -14.06
N GLY A 51 4.30 20.40 -13.37
CA GLY A 51 3.13 20.59 -12.50
C GLY A 51 3.36 19.85 -11.18
N LEU A 52 3.46 20.61 -10.07
CA LEU A 52 3.77 20.10 -8.74
C LEU A 52 2.52 19.57 -8.03
N GLY A 53 2.41 18.25 -8.02
CA GLY A 53 1.46 17.45 -7.25
C GLY A 53 1.43 16.04 -7.86
N PRO A 54 1.19 14.96 -7.08
CA PRO A 54 0.98 13.64 -7.65
C PRO A 54 -0.25 13.74 -8.55
N SER A 55 -0.02 13.87 -9.85
CA SER A 55 -1.10 13.91 -10.82
C SER A 55 -1.68 12.51 -10.80
N LEU A 56 -2.93 12.38 -10.40
CA LEU A 56 -3.73 11.21 -10.72
C LEU A 56 -4.07 11.21 -12.23
N ASP A 57 -3.27 11.84 -13.08
CA ASP A 57 -3.22 11.50 -14.49
C ASP A 57 -2.82 10.03 -14.55
N PRO A 58 -3.75 9.13 -14.87
CA PRO A 58 -3.41 7.74 -15.03
C PRO A 58 -2.57 7.70 -16.31
N GLN A 59 -1.25 7.84 -16.20
CA GLN A 59 -0.32 7.44 -17.27
C GLN A 59 -0.30 5.91 -17.44
N CYS A 60 -1.09 5.17 -16.66
CA CYS A 60 -1.71 3.92 -17.09
C CYS A 60 -2.93 4.19 -18.01
N ALA A 61 -2.81 5.17 -18.90
CA ALA A 61 -3.82 5.47 -19.90
C ALA A 61 -3.84 4.29 -20.86
N LEU A 62 -4.83 3.41 -20.68
CA LEU A 62 -5.40 2.71 -21.81
C LEU A 62 -5.65 3.79 -22.87
N ASP A 63 -5.03 3.64 -24.05
CA ASP A 63 -5.20 4.52 -25.19
C ASP A 63 -6.65 4.98 -25.25
N SER A 64 -6.89 6.27 -25.03
CA SER A 64 -8.23 6.86 -25.10
C SER A 64 -8.70 6.80 -26.55
N GLU A 65 -9.17 5.62 -26.96
CA GLU A 65 -9.98 5.43 -28.14
C GLU A 65 -11.08 6.48 -28.09
N ARG A 66 -11.20 7.30 -29.14
CA ARG A 66 -12.26 8.30 -29.25
C ARG A 66 -13.57 7.64 -28.85
N ASN A 67 -14.21 8.16 -27.80
CA ASN A 67 -15.44 7.59 -27.28
C ASN A 67 -16.41 7.34 -28.43
N PRO A 68 -16.85 6.09 -28.63
CA PRO A 68 -17.73 5.75 -29.73
C PRO A 68 -18.97 6.63 -29.65
N SER A 69 -19.41 7.13 -30.80
CA SER A 69 -20.67 7.89 -30.85
C SER A 69 -21.78 7.04 -30.26
N PHE A 70 -22.45 7.56 -29.23
CA PHE A 70 -23.56 6.88 -28.57
C PHE A 70 -24.88 7.61 -28.87
N GLN A 71 -25.97 6.84 -28.91
CA GLN A 71 -27.29 7.38 -29.17
C GLN A 71 -27.84 8.06 -27.90
N ILE A 72 -28.36 9.28 -28.02
CA ILE A 72 -29.03 9.93 -26.89
C ILE A 72 -30.39 9.28 -26.63
N ILE A 73 -31.19 9.11 -27.68
CA ILE A 73 -32.54 8.56 -27.61
C ILE A 73 -32.83 7.71 -28.84
N SER A 74 -33.49 6.58 -28.64
CA SER A 74 -34.00 5.72 -29.71
C SER A 74 -35.44 6.09 -30.07
N PRO A 75 -35.91 5.84 -31.30
CA PRO A 75 -37.28 6.21 -31.72
C PRO A 75 -38.38 5.65 -30.79
N GLN A 76 -38.17 4.47 -30.21
CA GLN A 76 -39.11 3.81 -29.28
C GLN A 76 -39.16 4.47 -27.90
N GLU A 77 -38.17 5.28 -27.57
CA GLU A 77 -38.03 5.95 -26.27
C GLU A 77 -38.57 7.39 -26.32
N LYS A 78 -39.05 7.83 -27.48
CA LYS A 78 -39.57 9.17 -27.69
C LYS A 78 -40.79 9.41 -26.80
N GLY A 79 -40.78 10.55 -26.09
CA GLY A 79 -41.82 10.91 -25.13
C GLY A 79 -41.66 10.30 -23.74
N TRP A 80 -40.55 9.60 -23.48
CA TRP A 80 -40.23 9.17 -22.12
C TRP A 80 -39.86 10.37 -21.24
N PHE A 81 -40.37 10.36 -20.01
CA PHE A 81 -39.99 11.28 -18.95
C PHE A 81 -39.25 10.49 -17.88
N ILE A 82 -37.98 10.83 -17.66
CA ILE A 82 -37.11 10.14 -16.71
C ILE A 82 -36.56 11.16 -15.72
N GLU A 83 -36.35 10.77 -14.45
CA GLU A 83 -35.73 11.68 -13.50
C GLU A 83 -34.34 12.11 -13.99
N ALA A 84 -34.08 13.42 -13.94
CA ALA A 84 -32.88 14.05 -14.46
C ALA A 84 -31.60 13.35 -13.97
N LYS A 85 -31.54 12.95 -12.69
CA LYS A 85 -30.37 12.28 -12.11
C LYS A 85 -29.94 11.01 -12.85
N TYR A 86 -30.89 10.22 -13.34
CA TYR A 86 -30.60 8.99 -14.06
C TYR A 86 -30.13 9.28 -15.49
N LEU A 87 -30.66 10.34 -16.12
CA LEU A 87 -30.22 10.81 -17.44
C LEU A 87 -28.80 11.38 -17.39
N VAL A 88 -28.51 12.23 -16.40
CA VAL A 88 -27.16 12.77 -16.16
C VAL A 88 -26.16 11.63 -15.92
N TRP A 89 -26.49 10.69 -15.03
CA TRP A 89 -25.64 9.53 -14.78
C TRP A 89 -25.44 8.67 -16.03
N ALA A 90 -26.51 8.33 -16.76
CA ALA A 90 -26.41 7.50 -17.96
C ALA A 90 -25.57 8.18 -19.05
N PHE A 91 -25.67 9.50 -19.16
CA PHE A 91 -24.81 10.29 -20.03
C PHE A 91 -23.34 10.15 -19.65
N ASP A 92 -22.99 10.37 -18.38
CA ASP A 92 -21.60 10.27 -17.90
C ASP A 92 -21.03 8.85 -18.13
N ILE A 93 -21.81 7.80 -17.87
CA ILE A 93 -21.40 6.41 -18.13
C ILE A 93 -21.08 6.19 -19.62
N LEU A 94 -21.94 6.67 -20.51
CA LEU A 94 -21.76 6.50 -21.96
C LEU A 94 -20.66 7.40 -22.51
N SER A 95 -20.56 8.63 -22.02
CA SER A 95 -19.60 9.62 -22.51
C SER A 95 -18.17 9.34 -22.09
N HIS A 96 -17.98 8.71 -20.92
CA HIS A 96 -16.66 8.37 -20.39
C HIS A 96 -16.35 6.86 -20.44
N GLY A 97 -17.27 6.04 -20.95
CA GLY A 97 -17.07 4.60 -21.08
C GLY A 97 -17.04 3.84 -19.74
N TRP A 98 -17.58 4.41 -18.66
CA TRP A 98 -17.53 3.86 -17.29
C TRP A 98 -18.48 2.69 -17.03
N TRP A 99 -18.54 1.73 -17.94
CA TRP A 99 -19.45 0.58 -17.89
C TRP A 99 -19.30 -0.26 -16.63
N HIS A 100 -18.10 -0.31 -16.03
CA HIS A 100 -17.81 -1.02 -14.78
C HIS A 100 -18.57 -0.46 -13.56
N LEU A 101 -19.09 0.78 -13.65
CA LEU A 101 -19.92 1.38 -12.60
C LEU A 101 -21.41 1.00 -12.72
N VAL A 102 -21.83 0.34 -13.79
CA VAL A 102 -23.21 -0.12 -13.98
C VAL A 102 -23.41 -1.44 -13.19
N PRO A 103 -24.29 -1.47 -12.17
CA PRO A 103 -24.41 -2.63 -11.28
C PRO A 103 -25.32 -3.74 -11.84
N PHE A 104 -25.72 -3.65 -13.11
CA PHE A 104 -26.66 -4.56 -13.77
C PHE A 104 -26.25 -4.84 -15.22
N GLU A 105 -26.73 -5.94 -15.77
CA GLU A 105 -26.45 -6.33 -17.16
C GLU A 105 -27.20 -5.43 -18.15
N VAL A 106 -26.50 -5.01 -19.21
CA VAL A 106 -27.03 -4.12 -20.25
C VAL A 106 -26.80 -4.75 -21.62
N LYS A 107 -27.88 -4.89 -22.39
CA LYS A 107 -27.79 -5.30 -23.80
C LYS A 107 -27.36 -4.11 -24.65
N LYS A 108 -26.25 -4.24 -25.38
CA LYS A 108 -25.72 -3.19 -26.27
C LYS A 108 -26.18 -3.42 -27.72
N PRO A 109 -26.37 -2.36 -28.53
CA PRO A 109 -26.25 -0.94 -28.17
C PRO A 109 -27.43 -0.44 -27.32
N ILE A 110 -27.21 0.60 -26.51
CA ILE A 110 -28.23 1.26 -25.69
C ILE A 110 -28.08 2.77 -25.79
N SER A 111 -29.18 3.51 -25.70
CA SER A 111 -29.17 4.96 -25.65
C SER A 111 -28.99 5.50 -24.21
N VAL A 112 -28.81 6.81 -24.06
CA VAL A 112 -28.84 7.47 -22.74
C VAL A 112 -30.19 7.24 -22.05
N PHE A 113 -31.31 7.43 -22.76
CA PHE A 113 -32.65 7.26 -22.20
C PHE A 113 -32.94 5.80 -21.82
N GLY A 114 -32.51 4.84 -22.64
CA GLY A 114 -32.61 3.41 -22.35
C GLY A 114 -31.85 3.03 -21.09
N LEU A 115 -30.59 3.45 -20.97
CA LEU A 115 -29.77 3.16 -19.80
C LEU A 115 -30.32 3.83 -18.54
N ALA A 116 -30.79 5.07 -18.64
CA ALA A 116 -31.42 5.79 -17.54
C ALA A 116 -32.71 5.09 -17.08
N ARG A 117 -33.51 4.54 -18.01
CA ARG A 117 -34.71 3.79 -17.68
C ARG A 117 -34.38 2.49 -16.93
N MET A 118 -33.39 1.74 -17.40
CA MET A 118 -32.91 0.54 -16.71
C MET A 118 -32.41 0.87 -15.30
N ALA A 119 -31.75 2.01 -15.11
CA ALA A 119 -31.33 2.47 -13.79
C ALA A 119 -32.50 2.77 -12.84
N VAL A 120 -33.60 3.35 -13.33
CA VAL A 120 -34.84 3.55 -12.55
C VAL A 120 -35.41 2.21 -12.10
N GLU A 121 -35.49 1.25 -13.03
CA GLU A 121 -36.01 -0.09 -12.78
C GLU A 121 -35.14 -0.83 -11.76
N TRP A 122 -33.81 -0.73 -11.89
CA TRP A 122 -32.87 -1.31 -10.93
C TRP A 122 -32.98 -0.70 -9.54
N ASP A 123 -33.05 0.63 -9.40
CA ASP A 123 -33.21 1.26 -8.09
C ASP A 123 -34.56 0.91 -7.43
N THR A 124 -35.60 0.74 -8.24
CA THR A 124 -36.92 0.28 -7.79
C THR A 124 -36.86 -1.18 -7.31
N ALA A 125 -36.27 -2.07 -8.11
CA ALA A 125 -36.06 -3.48 -7.75
C ALA A 125 -35.21 -3.62 -6.49
N ARG A 126 -34.16 -2.80 -6.33
CA ARG A 126 -33.31 -2.78 -5.14
C ARG A 126 -34.03 -2.30 -3.88
N LYS A 127 -34.96 -1.35 -3.99
CA LYS A 127 -35.81 -0.96 -2.85
C LYS A 127 -36.69 -2.12 -2.39
N ALA A 128 -37.16 -2.96 -3.32
CA ALA A 128 -37.89 -4.18 -3.01
C ALA A 128 -36.98 -5.33 -2.53
N ASN A 129 -35.74 -5.39 -3.04
CA ASN A 129 -34.74 -6.39 -2.68
C ASN A 129 -33.38 -5.73 -2.34
N PRO A 130 -33.15 -5.41 -1.06
CA PRO A 130 -31.91 -4.79 -0.61
C PRO A 130 -30.63 -5.61 -0.85
N GLY A 131 -30.75 -6.90 -1.22
CA GLY A 131 -29.61 -7.75 -1.58
C GLY A 131 -29.02 -7.45 -2.97
N LEU A 132 -29.73 -6.69 -3.82
CA LEU A 132 -29.20 -6.26 -5.11
C LEU A 132 -28.08 -5.22 -4.93
N ARG A 133 -27.05 -5.31 -5.77
CA ARG A 133 -25.89 -4.40 -5.74
C ARG A 133 -26.35 -2.95 -5.89
N ALA A 134 -25.93 -2.10 -4.96
CA ALA A 134 -26.22 -0.67 -5.02
C ALA A 134 -25.44 0.00 -6.15
N ASN A 135 -26.09 0.93 -6.86
CA ASN A 135 -25.37 1.86 -7.72
C ASN A 135 -24.67 2.89 -6.82
N LEU A 136 -23.34 2.90 -6.85
CA LEU A 136 -22.55 3.79 -6.01
C LEU A 136 -22.82 5.27 -6.33
N ALA A 137 -22.87 5.60 -7.62
CA ALA A 137 -22.92 6.97 -8.12
C ALA A 137 -24.23 7.68 -7.73
N PHE A 138 -25.36 6.98 -7.65
CA PHE A 138 -26.64 7.60 -7.28
C PHE A 138 -26.68 8.21 -5.87
N GLY A 139 -25.75 7.82 -4.99
CA GLY A 139 -25.61 8.44 -3.68
C GLY A 139 -24.97 9.84 -3.74
N ALA A 140 -24.17 10.12 -4.77
CA ALA A 140 -23.37 11.33 -4.88
C ALA A 140 -24.25 12.57 -5.13
N ARG A 141 -23.89 13.67 -4.46
CA ARG A 141 -24.53 14.99 -4.55
C ARG A 141 -24.41 15.58 -5.94
N CYS A 142 -23.37 15.24 -6.71
CA CYS A 142 -23.20 15.69 -8.09
C CYS A 142 -24.34 15.22 -9.02
N TYR A 143 -25.11 14.18 -8.63
CA TYR A 143 -26.32 13.71 -9.31
C TYR A 143 -27.62 14.07 -8.58
N LYS A 144 -27.59 14.89 -7.53
CA LYS A 144 -28.81 15.30 -6.81
C LYS A 144 -29.24 16.69 -7.25
N VAL A 145 -30.52 16.82 -7.59
CA VAL A 145 -31.15 18.13 -7.79
C VAL A 145 -31.42 18.75 -6.41
N LEU A 146 -30.84 19.93 -6.15
CA LEU A 146 -30.81 20.57 -4.81
C LEU A 146 -32.17 20.79 -4.14
N PHE A 147 -33.26 20.82 -4.91
CA PHE A 147 -34.57 21.18 -4.37
C PHE A 147 -35.36 20.03 -3.73
N GLY A 148 -34.78 18.83 -3.63
CA GLY A 148 -35.46 17.66 -3.06
C GLY A 148 -36.73 17.25 -3.82
N ARG A 149 -37.05 17.93 -4.93
CA ARG A 149 -38.16 17.63 -5.82
C ARG A 149 -37.68 16.67 -6.88
N ILE A 150 -38.52 15.68 -7.19
CA ILE A 150 -38.34 14.82 -8.36
C ILE A 150 -38.42 15.73 -9.59
N CYS A 151 -37.31 15.86 -10.30
CA CYS A 151 -37.23 16.61 -11.56
C CYS A 151 -37.16 15.59 -12.69
N VAL A 152 -38.21 15.54 -13.51
CA VAL A 152 -38.27 14.69 -14.70
C VAL A 152 -37.94 15.51 -15.93
N TRP A 153 -37.16 14.94 -16.84
CA TRP A 153 -36.80 15.54 -18.12
C TRP A 153 -37.30 14.68 -19.27
N ASP A 154 -37.68 15.37 -20.34
CA ASP A 154 -37.81 14.80 -21.68
C ASP A 154 -36.53 15.03 -22.49
N GLU A 155 -36.55 14.62 -23.75
CA GLU A 155 -35.45 14.81 -24.70
C GLU A 155 -35.03 16.27 -24.83
N ALA A 156 -35.99 17.20 -24.92
CA ALA A 156 -35.71 18.61 -25.15
C ALA A 156 -35.01 19.24 -23.94
N MET A 157 -35.50 18.96 -22.72
CA MET A 157 -34.87 19.43 -21.49
C MET A 157 -33.47 18.86 -21.31
N PHE A 158 -33.28 17.57 -21.61
CA PHE A 158 -31.97 16.93 -21.52
C PHE A 158 -30.96 17.51 -22.54
N CYS A 159 -31.38 17.71 -23.79
CA CYS A 159 -30.54 18.33 -24.82
C CYS A 159 -30.19 19.78 -24.47
N GLY A 160 -31.17 20.56 -23.99
CA GLY A 160 -30.93 21.92 -23.50
C GLY A 160 -29.94 21.97 -22.34
N TRP A 161 -30.06 21.04 -21.38
CA TRP A 161 -29.06 20.85 -20.33
C TRP A 161 -27.68 20.55 -20.94
N ARG A 162 -27.58 19.77 -22.03
CA ARG A 162 -26.30 19.36 -22.68
C ARG A 162 -25.56 20.49 -23.36
N GLU A 163 -26.30 21.42 -23.91
CA GLU A 163 -25.74 22.55 -24.64
C GLU A 163 -25.25 23.67 -23.72
N SER A 164 -25.79 23.77 -22.50
CA SER A 164 -25.29 24.73 -21.51
C SER A 164 -23.93 24.26 -20.96
N LYS A 165 -22.82 24.75 -21.55
CA LYS A 165 -21.39 24.50 -21.19
C LYS A 165 -21.18 24.08 -19.73
N ARG A 166 -20.70 22.86 -19.48
CA ARG A 166 -20.67 22.22 -18.16
C ARG A 166 -19.28 21.92 -17.62
N SER A 167 -19.25 21.55 -16.34
CA SER A 167 -18.26 20.63 -15.79
C SER A 167 -18.39 19.23 -16.40
N ASP A 168 -17.31 18.45 -16.33
CA ASP A 168 -17.20 17.16 -17.02
C ASP A 168 -18.18 16.07 -16.52
N ILE A 169 -18.74 16.20 -15.31
CA ILE A 169 -19.50 15.15 -14.61
C ILE A 169 -20.65 15.75 -13.79
N GLY A 170 -21.78 15.05 -13.77
CA GLY A 170 -22.95 15.43 -12.97
C GLY A 170 -23.68 16.67 -13.50
N PHE A 171 -24.56 17.25 -12.68
CA PHE A 171 -25.28 18.49 -13.03
C PHE A 171 -24.37 19.72 -13.12
N GLY A 172 -23.15 19.64 -12.60
CA GLY A 172 -22.18 20.72 -12.51
C GLY A 172 -22.52 21.81 -11.50
N SER A 173 -21.84 22.96 -11.64
CA SER A 173 -21.99 24.13 -10.76
C SER A 173 -23.31 24.90 -10.96
N LEU A 174 -24.33 24.27 -11.56
CA LEU A 174 -25.71 24.76 -11.53
C LEU A 174 -26.31 24.73 -10.11
N SER A 175 -25.54 24.22 -9.15
CA SER A 175 -25.81 24.36 -7.73
C SER A 175 -25.67 25.82 -7.34
N ILE A 176 -26.79 26.44 -6.98
CA ILE A 176 -26.85 27.74 -6.29
C ILE A 176 -25.74 27.78 -5.26
N VAL A 177 -25.02 28.91 -5.20
CA VAL A 177 -23.99 29.23 -4.20
C VAL A 177 -24.45 28.75 -2.82
N GLU A 178 -24.10 27.51 -2.45
CA GLU A 178 -24.26 27.06 -1.08
C GLU A 178 -23.32 27.95 -0.28
N PRO A 179 -23.74 28.49 0.89
CA PRO A 179 -22.79 29.15 1.76
C PRO A 179 -21.62 28.20 1.99
N PRO A 180 -20.36 28.67 1.99
CA PRO A 180 -19.18 27.81 2.09
C PRO A 180 -19.25 26.95 3.35
N VAL A 181 -19.66 25.69 3.21
CA VAL A 181 -19.73 24.72 4.31
C VAL A 181 -18.41 23.95 4.34
N GLU A 182 -17.72 24.07 5.47
CA GLU A 182 -16.55 23.28 5.89
C GLU A 182 -15.57 22.96 4.75
N ASN A 183 -14.82 24.00 4.38
CA ASN A 183 -13.99 23.99 3.19
C ASN A 183 -12.70 23.17 3.34
N THR A 184 -12.37 22.36 2.34
CA THR A 184 -11.02 21.80 2.15
C THR A 184 -10.12 22.86 1.49
N LYS A 185 -9.01 23.22 2.16
CA LYS A 185 -8.00 24.18 1.67
C LYS A 185 -7.25 23.61 0.46
N GLU A 186 -6.89 24.45 -0.52
CA GLU A 186 -5.88 24.27 -1.60
C GLU A 186 -5.94 22.98 -2.48
N PRO A 187 -5.77 23.05 -3.82
CA PRO A 187 -5.84 21.89 -4.73
C PRO A 187 -4.94 20.71 -4.34
N SER A 188 -3.79 20.96 -3.71
CA SER A 188 -2.87 19.92 -3.23
C SER A 188 -3.49 19.02 -2.15
N TYR A 189 -4.35 19.56 -1.27
CA TYR A 189 -5.06 18.74 -0.30
C TYR A 189 -6.25 18.02 -0.91
N ALA A 190 -6.82 18.52 -2.01
CA ALA A 190 -7.91 17.84 -2.71
C ALA A 190 -7.45 16.49 -3.25
N SER A 191 -6.26 16.42 -3.85
CA SER A 191 -5.66 15.17 -4.32
C SER A 191 -5.37 14.21 -3.16
N ALA A 192 -4.78 14.68 -2.07
CA ALA A 192 -4.51 13.84 -0.89
C ALA A 192 -5.81 13.33 -0.23
N ALA A 193 -6.83 14.20 -0.13
CA ALA A 193 -8.15 13.84 0.35
C ALA A 193 -8.83 12.81 -0.56
N LEU A 194 -8.74 12.99 -1.87
CA LEU A 194 -9.27 12.06 -2.87
C LEU A 194 -8.61 10.69 -2.72
N ILE A 195 -7.29 10.63 -2.64
CA ILE A 195 -6.55 9.38 -2.43
C ILE A 195 -7.01 8.70 -1.12
N ASP A 196 -7.09 9.43 -0.01
CA ASP A 196 -7.55 8.87 1.27
C ASP A 196 -9.00 8.34 1.22
N VAL A 197 -9.91 9.02 0.50
CA VAL A 197 -11.27 8.53 0.28
C VAL A 197 -11.25 7.20 -0.49
N LEU A 198 -10.49 7.13 -1.58
CA LEU A 198 -10.43 5.98 -2.47
C LEU A 198 -9.72 4.78 -1.81
N GLU A 199 -8.62 5.01 -1.09
CA GLU A 199 -7.89 3.96 -0.36
C GLU A 199 -8.72 3.34 0.76
N SER A 200 -9.64 4.11 1.35
CA SER A 200 -10.52 3.63 2.41
C SER A 200 -11.87 3.12 1.91
N TRP A 201 -12.09 3.11 0.59
CA TRP A 201 -13.32 2.59 -0.02
C TRP A 201 -13.31 1.06 -0.14
N PRO A 202 -14.46 0.38 -0.30
CA PRO A 202 -15.67 0.67 0.44
C PRO A 202 -15.41 0.50 1.94
N VAL A 203 -15.94 1.40 2.78
CA VAL A 203 -15.57 1.46 4.20
C VAL A 203 -16.10 0.25 5.01
N SER A 204 -17.04 -0.54 4.48
CA SER A 204 -17.43 -1.91 4.90
C SER A 204 -18.91 -2.21 4.54
N PRO A 205 -19.25 -3.40 4.02
CA PRO A 205 -20.60 -3.96 3.94
C PRO A 205 -21.41 -3.91 5.24
N LEU A 206 -20.75 -4.03 6.41
CA LEU A 206 -21.42 -4.04 7.71
C LEU A 206 -21.95 -2.68 8.15
N HIS A 207 -21.41 -1.60 7.60
CA HIS A 207 -21.77 -0.25 8.00
C HIS A 207 -22.67 0.43 6.97
N SER A 208 -22.30 0.35 5.70
CA SER A 208 -23.07 0.77 4.52
C SER A 208 -22.12 0.80 3.33
N THR A 209 -22.59 0.32 2.17
CA THR A 209 -21.91 0.52 0.88
C THR A 209 -22.40 1.78 0.17
N LYS A 210 -23.30 2.56 0.78
CA LYS A 210 -23.81 3.80 0.19
C LYS A 210 -22.70 4.84 0.16
N PHE A 211 -22.56 5.49 -0.99
CA PHE A 211 -21.62 6.57 -1.21
C PHE A 211 -21.72 7.69 -0.17
N THR A 212 -22.95 8.13 0.15
CA THR A 212 -23.20 9.19 1.15
C THR A 212 -22.63 8.85 2.52
N ASP A 213 -22.75 7.60 2.93
CA ASP A 213 -22.38 7.15 4.28
C ASP A 213 -20.85 7.01 4.37
N ASN A 214 -20.20 6.59 3.28
CA ASN A 214 -18.74 6.60 3.18
C ASN A 214 -18.19 8.03 3.21
N MET A 215 -18.74 8.93 2.40
CA MET A 215 -18.32 10.34 2.39
C MET A 215 -18.54 11.01 3.76
N ASN A 216 -19.67 10.74 4.42
CA ASN A 216 -19.93 11.27 5.76
C ASN A 216 -18.95 10.71 6.80
N ARG A 217 -18.63 9.42 6.76
CA ARG A 217 -17.62 8.82 7.66
C ARG A 217 -16.24 9.43 7.44
N TRP A 218 -15.86 9.60 6.18
CA TRP A 218 -14.63 10.29 5.83
C TRP A 218 -14.61 11.71 6.41
N ARG A 219 -15.65 12.52 6.15
CA ARG A 219 -15.78 13.87 6.73
C ARG A 219 -15.68 13.87 8.25
N ILE A 220 -16.35 12.96 8.95
CA ILE A 220 -16.31 12.86 10.42
C ILE A 220 -14.88 12.56 10.91
N ARG A 221 -14.14 11.66 10.23
CA ARG A 221 -12.74 11.34 10.55
C ARG A 221 -11.85 12.59 10.49
N TYR A 222 -12.12 13.47 9.54
CA TYR A 222 -11.33 14.68 9.29
C TYR A 222 -11.90 15.95 9.92
N LYS A 223 -13.10 15.90 10.51
CA LYS A 223 -13.78 17.08 11.09
C LYS A 223 -12.89 17.83 12.08
N HIS A 224 -12.13 17.13 12.91
CA HIS A 224 -11.18 17.76 13.84
C HIS A 224 -10.02 18.45 13.11
N LYS A 225 -9.46 17.85 12.05
CA LYS A 225 -8.37 18.48 11.27
C LYS A 225 -8.87 19.69 10.48
N ILE A 226 -10.09 19.62 9.95
CA ILE A 226 -10.75 20.70 9.21
C ILE A 226 -11.06 21.87 10.14
N ASN A 227 -11.58 21.59 11.34
CA ASN A 227 -12.05 22.63 12.28
C ASN A 227 -10.96 23.21 13.18
N CYS A 228 -9.79 22.56 13.32
CA CYS A 228 -8.71 23.05 14.17
C CYS A 228 -7.77 24.07 13.50
N GLY A 229 -7.85 24.29 12.20
CA GLY A 229 -7.01 25.28 11.52
C GLY A 229 -7.69 26.64 11.42
N SER A 230 -7.74 27.42 12.51
CA SER A 230 -8.21 28.80 12.40
C SER A 230 -7.31 29.57 11.42
N PRO A 231 -7.85 30.38 10.50
CA PRO A 231 -7.05 31.17 9.58
C PRO A 231 -6.06 32.12 10.30
N GLU A 232 -6.37 32.50 11.54
CA GLU A 232 -5.58 33.42 12.36
C GLU A 232 -4.26 32.79 12.85
N GLU A 233 -4.21 31.49 13.09
CA GLU A 233 -3.02 30.82 13.64
C GLU A 233 -1.86 30.70 12.62
N TYR A 234 -2.16 30.80 11.33
CA TYR A 234 -1.17 30.63 10.26
C TYR A 234 -0.72 31.94 9.59
N GLY A 235 -1.18 33.11 10.08
CA GLY A 235 -0.75 34.41 9.57
C GLY A 235 -1.03 34.65 8.07
N TYR A 236 -1.93 33.88 7.46
CA TYR A 236 -2.26 34.08 6.05
C TYR A 236 -3.05 35.38 5.87
N PRO A 237 -2.66 36.24 4.91
CA PRO A 237 -3.40 37.46 4.65
C PRO A 237 -4.84 37.15 4.24
N PRO A 238 -5.85 37.92 4.70
CA PRO A 238 -7.26 37.74 4.35
C PRO A 238 -7.57 37.73 2.85
N SER A 239 -6.63 38.19 2.01
CA SER A 239 -6.74 38.24 0.55
C SER A 239 -6.42 36.93 -0.16
N ALA A 240 -5.79 35.96 0.52
CA ALA A 240 -5.57 34.61 -0.03
C ALA A 240 -6.77 33.72 0.32
N VAL A 241 -7.96 34.09 -0.15
CA VAL A 241 -9.12 33.19 -0.16
C VAL A 241 -8.81 32.09 -1.15
N ALA A 242 -8.07 31.07 -0.70
CA ALA A 242 -7.77 29.90 -1.51
C ALA A 242 -9.07 29.36 -2.09
N ALA A 243 -9.05 28.99 -3.38
CA ALA A 243 -10.20 28.38 -4.04
C ALA A 243 -10.61 27.13 -3.26
N PHE A 244 -11.75 27.23 -2.57
CA PHE A 244 -12.31 26.12 -1.82
C PHE A 244 -13.12 25.25 -2.77
N ILE A 245 -12.95 23.94 -2.64
CA ILE A 245 -13.76 22.97 -3.40
C ILE A 245 -15.02 22.68 -2.59
N SER A 246 -16.18 22.86 -3.20
CA SER A 246 -17.45 22.52 -2.57
C SER A 246 -17.55 21.01 -2.36
N SER A 247 -18.39 20.59 -1.40
CA SER A 247 -18.68 19.18 -1.19
C SER A 247 -19.21 18.49 -2.46
N GLY A 248 -19.94 19.20 -3.32
CA GLY A 248 -20.44 18.66 -4.58
C GLY A 248 -19.32 18.41 -5.57
N GLU A 249 -18.43 19.38 -5.75
CA GLU A 249 -17.25 19.26 -6.63
C GLU A 249 -16.28 18.18 -6.14
N PHE A 250 -16.06 18.05 -4.83
CA PHE A 250 -15.22 16.97 -4.31
C PHE A 250 -15.85 15.59 -4.55
N GLU A 251 -17.16 15.44 -4.37
CA GLU A 251 -17.86 14.20 -4.72
C GLU A 251 -17.79 13.92 -6.24
N THR A 252 -17.81 14.95 -7.08
CA THR A 252 -17.55 14.83 -8.52
C THR A 252 -16.16 14.28 -8.80
N LEU A 253 -15.11 14.75 -8.12
CA LEU A 253 -13.75 14.23 -8.25
C LEU A 253 -13.66 12.76 -7.82
N VAL A 254 -14.37 12.37 -6.76
CA VAL A 254 -14.42 10.97 -6.30
C VAL A 254 -15.10 10.07 -7.34
N ILE A 255 -16.23 10.49 -7.91
CA ILE A 255 -16.91 9.73 -8.98
C ILE A 255 -16.04 9.65 -10.23
N LYS A 256 -15.39 10.76 -10.60
CA LYS A 256 -14.44 10.80 -11.72
C LYS A 256 -13.36 9.74 -11.54
N ALA A 257 -12.71 9.73 -10.38
CA ALA A 257 -11.64 8.78 -10.10
C ALA A 257 -12.13 7.32 -10.12
N PHE A 258 -13.34 7.04 -9.61
CA PHE A 258 -13.92 5.70 -9.74
C PHE A 258 -14.19 5.30 -11.20
N GLY A 259 -14.61 6.26 -12.02
CA GLY A 259 -14.80 6.06 -13.45
C GLY A 259 -13.48 5.81 -14.17
N ASP A 260 -12.52 6.70 -14.01
CA ASP A 260 -11.26 6.69 -14.76
C ASP A 260 -10.37 5.49 -14.43
N LEU A 261 -10.53 4.90 -13.24
CA LEU A 261 -9.82 3.67 -12.86
C LEU A 261 -10.27 2.42 -13.65
N GLY A 262 -11.42 2.46 -14.34
CA GLY A 262 -11.83 1.39 -15.27
C GLY A 262 -12.13 0.03 -14.61
N MET A 263 -12.31 -0.02 -13.28
CA MET A 263 -12.44 -1.28 -12.55
C MET A 263 -13.54 -1.26 -11.49
N PRO A 264 -14.06 -2.42 -11.06
CA PRO A 264 -15.06 -2.48 -10.01
C PRO A 264 -14.61 -1.71 -8.76
N VAL A 265 -15.53 -0.95 -8.18
CA VAL A 265 -15.30 -0.07 -7.02
C VAL A 265 -14.69 -0.80 -5.83
N GLU A 266 -14.92 -2.10 -5.71
CA GLU A 266 -14.36 -2.96 -4.67
C GLU A 266 -12.86 -3.20 -4.85
N GLN A 267 -12.33 -3.09 -6.08
CA GLN A 267 -10.92 -3.27 -6.42
C GLN A 267 -10.13 -1.95 -6.40
N VAL A 268 -10.82 -0.81 -6.47
CA VAL A 268 -10.21 0.54 -6.51
C VAL A 268 -9.13 0.78 -5.45
N PRO A 269 -9.32 0.41 -4.18
CA PRO A 269 -8.29 0.64 -3.15
C PRO A 269 -6.99 -0.12 -3.43
N LYS A 270 -7.11 -1.35 -3.94
CA LYS A 270 -5.98 -2.21 -4.29
C LYS A 270 -5.22 -1.61 -5.46
N GLU A 271 -5.92 -1.23 -6.52
CA GLU A 271 -5.29 -0.61 -7.68
C GLU A 271 -4.74 0.78 -7.39
N LEU A 272 -5.41 1.56 -6.54
CA LEU A 272 -4.88 2.86 -6.15
C LEU A 272 -3.55 2.72 -5.41
N ARG A 273 -3.44 1.79 -4.45
CA ARG A 273 -2.15 1.47 -3.82
C ARG A 273 -1.11 1.07 -4.86
N ARG A 274 -1.51 0.27 -5.85
CA ARG A 274 -0.66 -0.15 -6.97
C ARG A 274 -0.15 1.05 -7.78
N CYS A 275 -1.05 1.96 -8.18
CA CYS A 275 -0.72 3.18 -8.90
C CYS A 275 0.19 4.09 -8.08
N VAL A 276 -0.11 4.30 -6.80
CA VAL A 276 0.71 5.10 -5.88
C VAL A 276 2.13 4.51 -5.77
N ARG A 277 2.26 3.19 -5.62
CA ARG A 277 3.59 2.54 -5.57
C ARG A 277 4.36 2.71 -6.87
N LYS A 278 3.71 2.52 -8.02
CA LYS A 278 4.34 2.73 -9.34
C LYS A 278 4.79 4.17 -9.52
N GLU A 279 3.97 5.13 -9.11
CA GLU A 279 4.31 6.54 -9.21
C GLU A 279 5.50 6.90 -8.31
N GLN A 280 5.50 6.42 -7.06
CA GLN A 280 6.66 6.57 -6.17
C GLN A 280 7.95 5.99 -6.75
N ILE A 281 7.86 4.84 -7.44
CA ILE A 281 9.02 4.25 -8.13
C ILE A 281 9.49 5.19 -9.25
N ARG A 282 8.58 5.68 -10.10
CA ARG A 282 8.91 6.60 -11.20
C ARG A 282 9.52 7.91 -10.70
N GLU A 283 8.92 8.54 -9.70
CA GLU A 283 9.42 9.76 -9.08
C GLU A 283 10.84 9.57 -8.53
N ARG A 284 11.12 8.44 -7.88
CA ARG A 284 12.46 8.12 -7.38
C ARG A 284 13.45 7.86 -8.49
N VAL A 285 13.07 7.11 -9.53
CA VAL A 285 13.91 6.90 -10.70
C VAL A 285 14.25 8.23 -11.36
N ALA A 286 13.27 9.10 -11.58
CA ALA A 286 13.49 10.45 -12.08
C ALA A 286 14.44 11.25 -11.17
N GLY A 287 14.29 11.11 -9.84
CA GLY A 287 15.20 11.68 -8.86
C GLY A 287 16.65 11.17 -8.97
N LEU A 288 16.87 9.87 -9.19
CA LEU A 288 18.20 9.28 -9.40
C LEU A 288 18.83 9.78 -10.70
N THR A 289 18.05 9.77 -11.79
CA THR A 289 18.49 10.28 -13.09
C THR A 289 18.88 11.75 -13.00
N ALA A 290 18.08 12.57 -12.30
CA ALA A 290 18.38 13.98 -12.08
C ALA A 290 19.62 14.21 -11.19
N ALA A 291 19.91 13.30 -10.25
CA ALA A 291 21.09 13.34 -9.41
C ALA A 291 22.38 12.87 -10.11
N GLY A 292 22.30 12.43 -11.37
CA GLY A 292 23.47 11.97 -12.14
C GLY A 292 24.01 10.61 -11.70
N VAL A 293 23.20 9.79 -11.00
CA VAL A 293 23.57 8.42 -10.65
C VAL A 293 23.74 7.63 -11.94
N SER A 294 24.98 7.22 -12.23
CA SER A 294 25.36 6.60 -13.51
C SER A 294 25.09 5.09 -13.56
N ASP A 295 24.63 4.51 -12.45
CA ASP A 295 24.28 3.09 -12.38
C ASP A 295 22.96 2.82 -13.12
N LEU A 296 23.09 2.61 -14.44
CA LEU A 296 21.98 2.28 -15.32
C LEU A 296 21.35 0.94 -14.96
N SER A 297 22.10 0.01 -14.37
CA SER A 297 21.59 -1.30 -13.98
C SER A 297 20.55 -1.21 -12.87
N LEU A 298 20.80 -0.36 -11.88
CA LEU A 298 19.92 -0.15 -10.75
C LEU A 298 18.63 0.51 -11.22
N ILE A 299 18.76 1.51 -12.09
CA ILE A 299 17.61 2.18 -12.72
C ILE A 299 16.80 1.18 -13.57
N GLU A 300 17.46 0.35 -14.36
CA GLU A 300 16.82 -0.68 -15.17
C GLU A 300 16.09 -1.71 -14.29
N ALA A 301 16.72 -2.19 -13.21
CA ALA A 301 16.10 -3.10 -12.26
C ALA A 301 14.89 -2.48 -11.53
N MET A 302 14.97 -1.19 -11.17
CA MET A 302 13.85 -0.44 -10.59
C MET A 302 12.67 -0.29 -11.56
N MET A 303 12.96 -0.06 -12.83
CA MET A 303 11.93 0.13 -13.87
C MET A 303 11.38 -1.19 -14.40
N SER A 304 12.14 -2.29 -14.30
CA SER A 304 11.75 -3.60 -14.80
C SER A 304 10.51 -4.16 -14.09
N ASP A 305 9.49 -4.50 -14.88
CA ASP A 305 8.31 -5.24 -14.40
C ASP A 305 8.59 -6.71 -14.11
N SER A 306 9.72 -7.24 -14.59
CA SER A 306 10.17 -8.59 -14.30
C SER A 306 11.10 -8.60 -13.09
N PRO A 307 10.84 -9.43 -12.07
CA PRO A 307 11.75 -9.57 -10.95
C PRO A 307 13.06 -10.23 -11.40
N PRO A 308 14.21 -9.86 -10.79
CA PRO A 308 15.45 -10.57 -11.00
C PRO A 308 15.33 -12.00 -10.43
N SER A 309 16.15 -12.92 -10.93
CA SER A 309 16.17 -14.30 -10.41
C SER A 309 16.61 -14.36 -8.94
N HIS A 310 17.46 -13.42 -8.53
CA HIS A 310 18.04 -13.35 -7.20
C HIS A 310 18.06 -11.91 -6.66
N LEU A 311 18.17 -11.80 -5.34
CA LEU A 311 18.41 -10.55 -4.63
C LEU A 311 19.62 -10.71 -3.71
N MET A 312 20.19 -9.58 -3.34
CA MET A 312 21.27 -9.50 -2.35
C MET A 312 20.67 -9.09 -1.00
N SER A 313 21.01 -9.84 0.04
CA SER A 313 20.72 -9.47 1.43
C SER A 313 21.61 -8.33 1.90
N ILE A 314 21.28 -7.71 3.03
CA ILE A 314 22.10 -6.64 3.64
C ILE A 314 23.51 -7.11 4.04
N SER A 315 23.69 -8.43 4.19
CA SER A 315 24.98 -9.05 4.50
C SER A 315 25.74 -9.48 3.24
N GLY A 316 25.25 -9.14 2.04
CA GLY A 316 25.88 -9.53 0.77
C GLY A 316 25.58 -10.97 0.32
N ASN A 317 24.74 -11.72 1.04
CA ASN A 317 24.35 -13.07 0.60
C ASN A 317 23.29 -12.99 -0.49
N ARG A 318 23.51 -13.73 -1.59
CA ARG A 318 22.54 -13.88 -2.68
C ARG A 318 21.47 -14.91 -2.31
N PHE A 319 20.21 -14.60 -2.55
CA PHE A 319 19.10 -15.55 -2.39
C PHE A 319 18.14 -15.49 -3.59
N GLN A 320 17.59 -16.66 -3.95
CA GLN A 320 16.69 -16.79 -5.09
C GLN A 320 15.27 -16.32 -4.71
N ILE A 321 14.63 -15.51 -5.55
CA ILE A 321 13.25 -15.06 -5.29
C ILE A 321 12.27 -16.20 -5.50
N VAL A 322 12.36 -16.85 -6.66
CA VAL A 322 11.37 -17.83 -7.14
C VAL A 322 12.04 -18.82 -8.09
N LYS A 323 11.63 -20.10 -8.01
CA LYS A 323 11.93 -21.13 -9.02
C LYS A 323 10.85 -21.15 -10.08
N GLU A 324 11.14 -21.72 -11.25
CA GLU A 324 10.16 -21.85 -12.34
C GLU A 324 8.86 -22.53 -11.87
N THR A 325 8.98 -23.57 -11.05
CA THR A 325 7.84 -24.30 -10.46
C THR A 325 7.03 -23.50 -9.44
N GLU A 326 7.55 -22.38 -8.96
CA GLU A 326 6.95 -21.54 -7.93
C GLU A 326 6.27 -20.28 -8.51
N THR A 327 6.41 -20.02 -9.80
CA THR A 327 5.89 -18.81 -10.48
C THR A 327 4.36 -18.70 -10.43
N VAL A 328 3.67 -19.83 -10.32
CA VAL A 328 2.19 -19.92 -10.23
C VAL A 328 1.68 -19.83 -8.79
N LEU A 329 2.56 -19.79 -7.79
CA LEU A 329 2.15 -19.72 -6.39
C LEU A 329 1.49 -18.38 -6.10
N GLN A 330 0.40 -18.45 -5.35
CA GLN A 330 -0.24 -17.30 -4.75
C GLN A 330 -0.22 -17.47 -3.24
N ILE A 331 0.53 -16.62 -2.55
CA ILE A 331 0.82 -16.77 -1.12
C ILE A 331 0.29 -15.55 -0.37
N PRO A 332 -0.33 -15.70 0.82
CA PRO A 332 -0.81 -14.55 1.56
C PRO A 332 0.33 -13.54 1.86
N PRO A 333 0.09 -12.23 1.72
CA PRO A 333 1.14 -11.20 1.73
C PRO A 333 2.07 -11.27 2.95
N ARG A 334 1.50 -11.53 4.13
CA ARG A 334 2.25 -11.61 5.40
C ARG A 334 3.40 -12.62 5.39
N TYR A 335 3.26 -13.74 4.70
CA TYR A 335 4.30 -14.77 4.64
C TYR A 335 5.41 -14.37 3.66
N LEU A 336 5.06 -13.73 2.54
CA LEU A 336 6.03 -13.22 1.57
C LEU A 336 6.89 -12.11 2.17
N VAL A 337 6.27 -11.15 2.83
CA VAL A 337 6.98 -10.04 3.50
C VAL A 337 7.88 -10.55 4.62
N TRP A 338 7.40 -11.51 5.42
CA TRP A 338 8.22 -12.13 6.45
C TRP A 338 9.39 -12.94 5.87
N ALA A 339 9.16 -13.75 4.84
CA ALA A 339 10.21 -14.54 4.20
C ALA A 339 11.28 -13.62 3.58
N TYR A 340 10.86 -12.51 2.96
CA TYR A 340 11.77 -11.47 2.50
C TYR A 340 12.62 -10.92 3.64
N ASP A 341 12.01 -10.47 4.74
CA ASP A 341 12.78 -9.90 5.86
C ASP A 341 13.75 -10.95 6.47
N VAL A 342 13.35 -12.23 6.56
CA VAL A 342 14.23 -13.30 7.03
C VAL A 342 15.46 -13.45 6.15
N LEU A 343 15.27 -13.51 4.82
CA LEU A 343 16.35 -13.68 3.86
C LEU A 343 17.23 -12.42 3.77
N ASN A 344 16.60 -11.25 3.73
CA ASN A 344 17.26 -9.97 3.58
C ASN A 344 18.14 -9.63 4.80
N HIS A 345 17.73 -10.03 6.01
CA HIS A 345 18.48 -9.76 7.24
C HIS A 345 19.20 -10.98 7.83
N GLY A 346 19.15 -12.14 7.18
CA GLY A 346 19.78 -13.37 7.70
C GLY A 346 19.18 -13.88 9.02
N TRP A 347 17.88 -13.68 9.23
CA TRP A 347 17.20 -14.06 10.49
C TRP A 347 16.83 -15.55 10.54
N TRP A 348 17.74 -16.43 10.18
CA TRP A 348 17.50 -17.86 10.13
C TRP A 348 17.07 -18.45 11.48
N GLY A 349 17.50 -17.88 12.61
CA GLY A 349 17.03 -18.28 13.94
C GLY A 349 15.55 -18.00 14.21
N ALA A 350 14.91 -17.14 13.40
CA ALA A 350 13.47 -16.90 13.47
C ALA A 350 12.64 -17.96 12.71
N VAL A 351 13.29 -18.79 11.89
CA VAL A 351 12.64 -19.87 11.11
C VAL A 351 12.59 -21.13 11.97
N PRO A 352 11.42 -21.77 12.16
CA PRO A 352 11.35 -23.06 12.84
C PRO A 352 12.22 -24.10 12.13
N GLU A 353 13.03 -24.85 12.88
CA GLU A 353 13.94 -25.88 12.33
C GLU A 353 13.22 -26.90 11.44
N THR A 354 11.95 -27.20 11.73
CA THR A 354 11.11 -28.14 10.97
C THR A 354 10.79 -27.70 9.55
N ILE A 355 10.83 -26.39 9.27
CA ILE A 355 10.59 -25.84 7.93
C ILE A 355 11.82 -25.18 7.33
N PHE A 356 12.91 -25.10 8.09
CA PHE A 356 14.18 -24.56 7.61
C PHE A 356 14.78 -25.48 6.54
N SER A 357 15.13 -24.89 5.41
CA SER A 357 15.95 -25.55 4.39
C SER A 357 16.78 -24.49 3.67
N PRO A 358 18.12 -24.65 3.60
CA PRO A 358 19.02 -23.63 3.06
C PRO A 358 18.83 -23.38 1.56
N MET A 359 18.13 -24.27 0.85
CA MET A 359 17.86 -24.17 -0.60
C MET A 359 16.46 -23.65 -0.95
N LEU A 360 15.73 -23.12 0.04
CA LEU A 360 14.43 -22.51 -0.22
C LEU A 360 14.63 -21.13 -0.85
N THR A 361 13.82 -20.86 -1.87
CA THR A 361 13.63 -19.50 -2.38
C THR A 361 12.79 -18.70 -1.40
N LEU A 362 12.63 -17.40 -1.66
CA LEU A 362 11.68 -16.56 -0.94
C LEU A 362 10.25 -17.12 -0.99
N PHE A 363 9.77 -17.50 -2.17
CA PHE A 363 8.43 -18.07 -2.34
C PHE A 363 8.30 -19.44 -1.67
N GLY A 364 9.32 -20.30 -1.77
CA GLY A 364 9.35 -21.60 -1.11
C GLY A 364 9.31 -21.47 0.42
N LEU A 365 10.08 -20.54 0.99
CA LEU A 365 10.06 -20.26 2.42
C LEU A 365 8.69 -19.71 2.88
N ALA A 366 8.12 -18.77 2.12
CA ALA A 366 6.81 -18.20 2.42
C ALA A 366 5.69 -19.27 2.37
N GLN A 367 5.74 -20.17 1.38
CA GLN A 367 4.78 -21.27 1.27
C GLN A 367 4.89 -22.23 2.46
N ARG A 368 6.11 -22.64 2.84
CA ARG A 368 6.34 -23.51 4.00
C ARG A 368 5.87 -22.87 5.30
N ALA A 369 6.09 -21.56 5.47
CA ALA A 369 5.60 -20.82 6.61
C ALA A 369 4.07 -20.82 6.69
N TRP A 370 3.40 -20.67 5.54
CA TRP A 370 1.94 -20.72 5.44
C TRP A 370 1.38 -22.11 5.76
N GLU A 371 1.95 -23.16 5.17
CA GLU A 371 1.59 -24.55 5.45
C GLU A 371 1.78 -24.91 6.93
N TRP A 372 2.87 -24.44 7.54
CA TRP A 372 3.15 -24.65 8.95
C TRP A 372 2.07 -24.05 9.88
N GLU A 373 1.66 -22.81 9.65
CA GLU A 373 0.63 -22.18 10.48
C GLU A 373 -0.78 -22.71 10.23
N THR A 374 -1.07 -23.10 8.98
CA THR A 374 -2.35 -23.77 8.65
C THR A 374 -2.44 -25.17 9.26
N GLY A 375 -1.31 -25.84 9.48
CA GLY A 375 -1.21 -27.08 10.27
C GLY A 375 -1.42 -26.91 11.78
N GLY A 376 -1.70 -25.70 12.27
CA GLY A 376 -1.96 -25.41 13.68
C GLY A 376 -0.71 -25.04 14.50
N SER A 377 0.46 -25.06 13.88
CA SER A 377 1.69 -24.54 14.49
C SER A 377 1.76 -23.02 14.39
N ARG A 378 2.80 -22.39 14.96
CA ARG A 378 2.96 -20.92 14.95
C ARG A 378 4.40 -20.53 14.67
N ILE A 379 4.57 -19.43 13.94
CA ILE A 379 5.87 -18.76 13.80
C ILE A 379 5.86 -17.52 14.69
N TYR A 380 6.74 -17.50 15.68
CA TYR A 380 6.68 -16.51 16.75
C TYR A 380 6.79 -15.06 16.23
N THR A 381 7.78 -14.78 15.40
CA THR A 381 8.01 -13.44 14.83
C THR A 381 6.94 -13.03 13.83
N LEU A 382 6.42 -13.99 13.06
CA LEU A 382 5.34 -13.76 12.11
C LEU A 382 4.05 -13.29 12.80
N SER A 383 3.87 -13.56 14.10
CA SER A 383 2.73 -13.08 14.88
C SER A 383 2.78 -11.59 15.24
N ALA A 384 3.87 -10.88 14.91
CA ALA A 384 4.00 -9.45 15.11
C ALA A 384 2.98 -8.64 14.28
N SER A 385 2.66 -7.45 14.77
CA SER A 385 1.71 -6.55 14.12
C SER A 385 2.30 -5.90 12.85
N CYS A 386 3.62 -5.95 12.64
CA CYS A 386 4.21 -5.50 11.37
C CYS A 386 3.86 -6.42 10.19
N TYR A 387 3.58 -7.72 10.45
CA TYR A 387 3.15 -8.71 9.46
C TYR A 387 1.65 -9.00 9.47
N ASN A 388 1.03 -9.00 10.65
CA ASN A 388 -0.41 -9.25 10.78
C ASN A 388 -1.21 -7.97 10.80
N CYS A 389 -2.50 -8.12 10.52
CA CYS A 389 -3.42 -7.04 10.73
C CYS A 389 -4.18 -7.11 12.04
N GLY A 390 -4.26 -5.96 12.71
CA GLY A 390 -4.73 -5.88 14.09
C GLY A 390 -4.33 -4.58 14.76
N GLU A 391 -4.71 -3.45 14.18
CA GLU A 391 -4.46 -2.15 14.79
C GLU A 391 -5.02 -2.12 16.22
N ARG A 392 -4.15 -2.01 17.23
CA ARG A 392 -4.55 -1.96 18.65
C ARG A 392 -5.32 -3.19 19.14
N VAL A 393 -5.08 -4.39 18.60
CA VAL A 393 -5.89 -5.61 18.91
C VAL A 393 -7.34 -5.50 18.43
N ARG A 394 -7.69 -4.41 17.74
CA ARG A 394 -8.91 -4.40 16.96
C ARG A 394 -8.54 -5.17 15.71
N LEU A 395 -9.04 -6.40 15.61
CA LEU A 395 -9.27 -6.99 14.31
C LEU A 395 -9.92 -5.89 13.50
N HIS A 396 -9.24 -5.38 12.48
CA HIS A 396 -9.99 -4.58 11.56
C HIS A 396 -11.10 -5.48 11.03
N SER A 397 -12.26 -4.90 10.75
CA SER A 397 -13.29 -5.60 10.01
C SER A 397 -12.61 -6.36 8.86
N PRO A 398 -12.98 -7.61 8.53
CA PRO A 398 -12.43 -8.39 7.38
C PRO A 398 -12.50 -7.69 6.02
N ILE A 399 -12.91 -6.43 6.02
CA ILE A 399 -13.36 -5.60 4.93
C ILE A 399 -12.71 -4.21 4.98
N GLN A 400 -11.79 -3.97 5.93
CA GLN A 400 -10.80 -2.91 5.75
C GLN A 400 -9.79 -3.43 4.72
N ASN A 401 -9.64 -2.69 3.64
CA ASN A 401 -8.67 -2.98 2.58
C ASN A 401 -7.26 -2.70 3.09
N CYS A 402 -6.76 -3.62 3.93
CA CYS A 402 -5.39 -3.64 4.36
C CYS A 402 -4.59 -4.54 3.43
N GLU A 403 -3.45 -4.03 2.98
CA GLU A 403 -2.45 -4.76 2.19
C GLU A 403 -2.06 -6.11 2.83
N ARG A 404 -2.06 -6.20 4.17
CA ARG A 404 -1.75 -7.42 4.93
C ARG A 404 -2.82 -8.53 4.81
N CYS A 405 -4.05 -8.15 4.48
CA CYS A 405 -5.22 -9.01 4.42
C CYS A 405 -5.80 -9.14 3.00
N GLU A 406 -5.07 -8.65 2.00
CA GLU A 406 -5.44 -8.85 0.61
C GLU A 406 -5.44 -10.33 0.23
N GLU A 407 -6.03 -10.60 -0.93
CA GLU A 407 -5.89 -11.87 -1.61
C GLU A 407 -4.41 -12.27 -1.73
N PRO A 408 -4.12 -13.58 -1.76
CA PRO A 408 -2.76 -14.08 -1.97
C PRO A 408 -2.07 -13.39 -3.15
N TRP A 409 -0.83 -12.97 -2.94
CA TRP A 409 -0.04 -12.27 -3.94
C TRP A 409 0.64 -13.24 -4.88
N SER A 410 0.61 -12.89 -6.18
CA SER A 410 1.49 -13.48 -7.18
C SER A 410 2.89 -12.87 -7.10
N LEU A 411 3.84 -13.48 -7.81
CA LEU A 411 5.19 -12.96 -8.00
C LEU A 411 5.18 -11.49 -8.45
N GLN A 412 4.32 -11.12 -9.40
CA GLN A 412 4.28 -9.76 -9.94
C GLN A 412 3.82 -8.73 -8.91
N ILE A 413 2.79 -9.05 -8.11
CA ILE A 413 2.29 -8.14 -7.07
C ILE A 413 3.33 -7.97 -5.96
N PHE A 414 3.97 -9.07 -5.54
CA PHE A 414 5.05 -9.02 -4.57
C PHE A 414 6.25 -8.22 -5.07
N TRP A 415 6.66 -8.41 -6.32
CA TRP A 415 7.77 -7.67 -6.91
C TRP A 415 7.50 -6.17 -6.92
N GLU A 416 6.30 -5.75 -7.33
CA GLU A 416 5.91 -4.34 -7.30
C GLU A 416 5.96 -3.75 -5.88
N TRP A 417 5.46 -4.49 -4.90
CA TRP A 417 5.56 -4.10 -3.49
C TRP A 417 7.04 -3.95 -3.08
N LEU A 418 7.86 -4.95 -3.38
CA LEU A 418 9.27 -4.97 -3.01
C LEU A 418 10.02 -3.80 -3.64
N ARG A 419 9.76 -3.50 -4.92
CA ARG A 419 10.38 -2.36 -5.61
C ARG A 419 10.08 -1.04 -4.91
N SER A 420 8.82 -0.83 -4.54
CA SER A 420 8.39 0.40 -3.86
C SER A 420 9.06 0.59 -2.50
N ARG A 421 9.54 -0.50 -1.89
CA ARG A 421 10.11 -0.50 -0.54
C ARG A 421 11.63 -0.57 -0.56
N HIS A 422 12.21 -1.64 -1.09
CA HIS A 422 13.65 -1.91 -1.05
C HIS A 422 14.45 -0.83 -1.76
N PHE A 423 13.99 -0.42 -2.95
CA PHE A 423 14.67 0.64 -3.68
C PHE A 423 14.43 2.03 -3.10
N SER A 424 13.41 2.22 -2.25
CA SER A 424 13.33 3.45 -1.44
C SER A 424 14.55 3.58 -0.55
N THR A 425 14.90 2.50 0.16
CA THR A 425 16.01 2.51 1.10
C THR A 425 17.33 2.76 0.37
N ILE A 426 17.54 2.10 -0.77
CA ILE A 426 18.73 2.32 -1.60
C ILE A 426 18.78 3.78 -2.10
N TYR A 427 17.66 4.31 -2.60
CA TYR A 427 17.55 5.70 -3.02
C TYR A 427 17.91 6.68 -1.91
N ASP A 428 17.35 6.47 -0.71
CA ASP A 428 17.56 7.31 0.45
C ASP A 428 19.03 7.27 0.90
N GLN A 429 19.68 6.10 0.84
CA GLN A 429 21.12 5.95 1.11
C GLN A 429 21.96 6.77 0.13
N PHE A 430 21.75 6.63 -1.19
CA PHE A 430 22.49 7.42 -2.19
C PHE A 430 22.27 8.93 -2.02
N ARG A 431 21.04 9.34 -1.70
CA ARG A 431 20.72 10.75 -1.46
C ARG A 431 21.42 11.28 -0.21
N ASN A 432 21.47 10.48 0.86
CA ASN A 432 22.03 10.88 2.15
C ASN A 432 23.57 10.88 2.18
N VAL A 433 24.24 10.03 1.38
CA VAL A 433 25.71 10.07 1.22
C VAL A 433 26.19 11.46 0.79
N ASN A 434 25.40 12.15 -0.03
CA ASN A 434 25.71 13.51 -0.48
C ASN A 434 25.43 14.61 0.58
N LEU A 435 24.67 14.30 1.63
CA LEU A 435 24.21 15.27 2.64
C LEU A 435 24.85 15.08 4.03
N SER A 436 25.30 13.87 4.35
CA SER A 436 25.65 13.47 5.71
C SER A 436 27.15 13.21 5.88
N ARG A 437 27.99 14.23 5.63
CA ARG A 437 29.38 14.19 6.11
C ARG A 437 29.54 14.62 7.58
N ASP A 438 28.57 15.33 8.17
CA ASP A 438 28.78 15.99 9.47
C ASP A 438 27.81 15.58 10.60
N SER A 439 26.85 14.67 10.38
CA SER A 439 25.84 14.29 11.39
C SER A 439 25.82 12.79 11.72
N GLY A 440 26.88 12.28 12.36
CA GLY A 440 27.00 10.90 12.84
C GLY A 440 26.11 10.58 14.05
N GLY A 441 24.79 10.63 13.88
CA GLY A 441 23.81 10.36 14.95
C GLY A 441 23.27 8.92 14.95
N LEU A 442 23.33 8.26 16.11
CA LEU A 442 22.69 6.96 16.45
C LEU A 442 21.20 6.84 16.05
N TYR A 443 20.49 7.96 15.86
CA TYR A 443 19.06 7.95 15.52
C TYR A 443 18.76 7.54 14.07
N THR A 444 19.70 7.77 13.14
CA THR A 444 19.52 7.41 11.73
C THR A 444 19.40 5.89 11.57
N ASP A 445 20.23 5.14 12.29
CA ASP A 445 20.26 3.67 12.28
C ASP A 445 18.93 3.07 12.75
N VAL A 446 18.35 3.57 13.85
CA VAL A 446 17.08 3.05 14.39
C VAL A 446 15.91 3.25 13.40
N SER A 447 15.84 4.40 12.74
CA SER A 447 14.78 4.67 11.76
C SER A 447 14.90 3.78 10.53
N GLU A 448 16.12 3.54 10.05
CA GLU A 448 16.38 2.63 8.93
C GLU A 448 16.01 1.19 9.28
N MET A 449 16.39 0.72 10.47
CA MET A 449 15.98 -0.60 10.98
C MET A 449 14.46 -0.74 11.02
N ILE A 450 13.74 0.28 11.50
CA ILE A 450 12.27 0.29 11.58
C ILE A 450 11.64 0.22 10.18
N ALA A 451 12.12 1.03 9.24
CA ALA A 451 11.63 1.04 7.87
C ALA A 451 11.91 -0.29 7.14
N ALA A 452 13.00 -0.97 7.50
CA ALA A 452 13.43 -2.25 6.93
C ALA A 452 12.62 -3.46 7.38
N VAL A 453 11.74 -3.38 8.40
CA VAL A 453 10.90 -4.52 8.84
C VAL A 453 9.40 -4.39 8.51
N GLY A 454 8.82 -5.39 7.86
CA GLY A 454 7.37 -5.55 7.63
C GLY A 454 6.73 -4.61 6.59
N PHE A 455 5.40 -4.52 6.57
CA PHE A 455 4.67 -3.63 5.64
C PHE A 455 4.90 -2.14 5.97
N ALA A 456 4.41 -1.21 5.15
CA ALA A 456 4.42 0.22 5.51
C ALA A 456 3.62 0.49 6.82
N VAL A 457 4.04 1.51 7.59
CA VAL A 457 3.30 1.97 8.78
C VAL A 457 2.05 2.72 8.31
N PRO A 458 0.84 2.39 8.81
CA PRO A 458 -0.36 3.13 8.47
C PRO A 458 -0.23 4.62 8.85
N SER A 459 -0.60 5.50 7.93
CA SER A 459 -0.58 6.94 8.19
C SER A 459 -1.61 7.34 9.26
N GLY A 460 -1.27 8.34 10.09
CA GLY A 460 -2.23 8.98 11.00
C GLY A 460 -2.41 8.37 12.39
N ASN A 461 -1.69 7.30 12.74
CA ASN A 461 -1.81 6.68 14.06
C ASN A 461 -0.73 7.19 15.04
N LYS A 462 -0.80 8.48 15.40
CA LYS A 462 0.09 9.05 16.42
C LYS A 462 -0.33 8.57 17.81
N GLY A 463 0.15 7.38 18.19
CA GLY A 463 0.10 6.91 19.57
C GLY A 463 1.01 7.74 20.47
N PRO A 464 0.97 7.51 21.80
CA PRO A 464 1.98 8.08 22.68
C PRO A 464 3.37 7.61 22.21
N ALA A 465 4.28 8.56 22.06
CA ALA A 465 5.66 8.28 21.69
C ALA A 465 6.40 7.63 22.86
N LEU A 466 7.05 6.51 22.56
CA LEU A 466 7.79 5.63 23.47
C LEU A 466 9.28 5.83 23.23
N GLU A 467 10.03 6.01 24.31
CA GLU A 467 11.49 6.08 24.22
C GLU A 467 12.06 4.66 24.22
N PRO A 468 12.80 4.24 23.18
CA PRO A 468 13.38 2.91 23.12
C PRO A 468 14.50 2.78 24.17
N SER A 469 14.48 1.70 24.95
CA SER A 469 15.51 1.36 25.93
C SER A 469 16.15 0.02 25.58
N GLU A 470 17.45 0.00 25.29
CA GLU A 470 18.18 -1.22 24.91
C GLU A 470 18.08 -2.32 25.98
N GLN A 471 18.32 -1.96 27.24
CA GLN A 471 18.24 -2.88 28.38
C GLN A 471 16.86 -3.58 28.45
N GLU A 472 15.79 -2.85 28.15
CA GLU A 472 14.45 -3.43 28.15
C GLU A 472 14.16 -4.27 26.92
N MET A 473 14.67 -3.89 25.75
CA MET A 473 14.55 -4.70 24.55
C MET A 473 15.26 -6.03 24.73
N ASP A 474 16.45 -6.04 25.34
CA ASP A 474 17.18 -7.26 25.67
C ASP A 474 16.47 -8.08 26.73
N SER A 475 15.96 -7.42 27.78
CA SER A 475 15.13 -8.09 28.79
C SER A 475 13.91 -8.74 28.16
N PHE A 476 13.23 -8.03 27.24
CA PHE A 476 12.12 -8.56 26.48
C PHE A 476 12.59 -9.77 25.67
N ALA A 477 13.62 -9.64 24.82
CA ALA A 477 14.12 -10.70 23.95
C ALA A 477 14.39 -12.02 24.69
N ARG A 478 14.92 -11.95 25.92
CA ARG A 478 15.20 -13.11 26.78
C ARG A 478 13.97 -13.76 27.44
N MET A 479 12.78 -13.15 27.38
CA MET A 479 11.59 -13.73 28.02
C MET A 479 11.08 -14.97 27.27
N ASN A 480 11.34 -16.16 27.81
CA ASN A 480 10.71 -17.39 27.34
C ASN A 480 9.24 -17.45 27.79
N CYS A 481 8.29 -17.10 26.93
CA CYS A 481 6.86 -17.13 27.24
C CYS A 481 6.05 -17.65 26.05
N ARG A 482 4.96 -18.37 26.36
CA ARG A 482 4.04 -19.02 25.40
C ARG A 482 2.98 -18.13 24.68
N PRO A 483 2.79 -16.82 24.91
CA PRO A 483 1.90 -16.02 24.07
C PRO A 483 2.56 -15.66 22.72
N SER A 484 1.76 -15.28 21.72
CA SER A 484 2.26 -14.69 20.48
C SER A 484 3.07 -13.42 20.75
N LEU A 485 3.96 -13.04 19.85
CA LEU A 485 4.80 -11.84 19.98
C LEU A 485 3.95 -10.58 20.18
N ALA A 486 2.87 -10.40 19.41
CA ALA A 486 1.96 -9.27 19.57
C ALA A 486 1.25 -9.24 20.95
N GLU A 487 0.86 -10.41 21.48
CA GLU A 487 0.29 -10.52 22.83
C GLU A 487 1.33 -10.20 23.89
N ARG A 488 2.54 -10.76 23.77
CA ARG A 488 3.65 -10.51 24.68
C ARG A 488 4.03 -9.03 24.70
N PHE A 489 4.17 -8.42 23.53
CA PHE A 489 4.50 -7.01 23.37
C PHE A 489 3.43 -6.11 24.00
N ARG A 490 2.14 -6.41 23.81
CA ARG A 490 1.06 -5.68 24.46
C ARG A 490 1.08 -5.80 25.98
N GLN A 491 1.27 -7.01 26.51
CA GLN A 491 1.34 -7.22 27.97
C GLN A 491 2.53 -6.47 28.56
N TRP A 492 3.67 -6.50 27.87
CA TRP A 492 4.87 -5.76 28.24
C TRP A 492 4.60 -4.24 28.24
N LEU A 493 4.02 -3.69 27.16
CA LEU A 493 3.62 -2.29 27.09
C LEU A 493 2.64 -1.89 28.20
N ALA A 494 1.67 -2.75 28.53
CA ALA A 494 0.71 -2.49 29.60
C ALA A 494 1.41 -2.36 30.98
N ARG A 495 2.51 -3.09 31.21
CA ARG A 495 3.31 -3.01 32.43
C ARG A 495 4.21 -1.77 32.45
N THR A 496 4.70 -1.33 31.29
CA THR A 496 5.59 -0.15 31.18
C THR A 496 4.85 1.18 31.08
N ARG A 497 3.51 1.19 30.95
CA ARG A 497 2.64 2.39 30.89
C ARG A 497 2.76 3.40 32.04
N LYS A 498 3.48 3.09 33.12
CA LYS A 498 3.83 4.08 34.16
C LYS A 498 4.86 5.12 33.69
N ARG A 499 5.37 5.01 32.47
CA ARG A 499 6.38 5.93 31.91
C ARG A 499 5.79 7.24 31.41
N LYS A 500 6.61 8.29 31.52
CA LYS A 500 6.32 9.59 30.90
C LYS A 500 6.35 9.42 29.38
N CYS A 501 5.29 9.81 28.70
CA CYS A 501 5.29 9.94 27.25
C CYS A 501 6.25 11.06 26.88
N SER A 502 7.24 10.77 26.05
CA SER A 502 8.17 11.78 25.52
C SER A 502 7.60 12.34 24.22
N GLY A 503 7.76 13.64 23.97
CA GLY A 503 7.45 14.21 22.66
C GLY A 503 8.41 13.77 21.54
N LYS A 504 9.52 13.10 21.89
CA LYS A 504 10.60 12.69 20.97
C LYS A 504 10.75 11.17 20.79
N GLY A 505 9.83 10.38 21.33
CA GLY A 505 9.89 8.91 21.19
C GLY A 505 9.40 8.40 19.84
N ILE A 506 9.59 7.11 19.60
CA ILE A 506 9.03 6.38 18.45
C ILE A 506 7.60 5.93 18.76
N ASP A 507 6.76 5.76 17.75
CA ASP A 507 5.41 5.28 18.02
C ASP A 507 5.42 3.80 18.44
N ARG A 508 4.26 3.29 18.83
CA ARG A 508 4.11 1.89 19.25
C ARG A 508 4.52 0.90 18.15
N TRP A 509 4.22 1.19 16.89
CA TRP A 509 4.44 0.30 15.75
C TRP A 509 5.91 0.19 15.42
N ASP A 510 6.56 1.35 15.37
CA ASP A 510 7.99 1.48 15.19
C ASP A 510 8.73 0.70 16.28
N TYR A 511 8.26 0.81 17.53
CA TYR A 511 8.85 0.06 18.62
C TYR A 511 8.65 -1.47 18.47
N GLU A 512 7.48 -1.92 18.00
CA GLU A 512 7.26 -3.35 17.76
C GLU A 512 8.18 -3.90 16.67
N ARG A 513 8.46 -3.13 15.62
CA ARG A 513 9.41 -3.51 14.56
C ARG A 513 10.84 -3.60 15.06
N LEU A 514 11.25 -2.64 15.88
CA LEU A 514 12.56 -2.67 16.51
C LEU A 514 12.72 -3.91 17.40
N ILE A 515 11.67 -4.29 18.14
CA ILE A 515 11.62 -5.52 18.92
C ILE A 515 11.69 -6.77 18.04
N VAL A 516 10.96 -6.82 16.91
CA VAL A 516 11.03 -7.93 15.95
C VAL A 516 12.46 -8.08 15.43
N HIS A 517 13.07 -6.98 14.97
CA HIS A 517 14.44 -6.97 14.50
C HIS A 517 15.39 -7.52 15.56
N ARG A 518 15.34 -7.00 16.79
CA ARG A 518 16.22 -7.42 17.89
C ARG A 518 16.05 -8.89 18.26
N ILE A 519 14.81 -9.37 18.37
CA ILE A 519 14.54 -10.78 18.66
C ILE A 519 15.09 -11.68 17.57
N SER A 520 14.80 -11.35 16.31
CA SER A 520 15.26 -12.14 15.18
C SER A 520 16.79 -12.19 15.09
N SER A 521 17.48 -11.07 15.31
CA SER A 521 18.94 -11.03 15.40
C SER A 521 19.49 -11.87 16.56
N HIS A 522 18.90 -11.77 17.75
CA HIS A 522 19.31 -12.55 18.92
C HIS A 522 19.14 -14.06 18.69
N LEU A 523 18.03 -14.48 18.06
CA LEU A 523 17.79 -15.90 17.76
C LEU A 523 18.82 -16.48 16.78
N THR A 524 19.33 -15.68 15.83
CA THR A 524 20.39 -16.12 14.91
C THR A 524 21.74 -16.32 15.62
N LEU A 525 22.06 -15.49 16.62
CA LEU A 525 23.31 -15.58 17.38
C LEU A 525 23.34 -16.79 18.32
N VAL A 526 22.18 -17.20 18.84
CA VAL A 526 22.04 -18.42 19.63
C VAL A 526 21.89 -19.62 18.67
N THR A 527 22.90 -19.84 17.83
CA THR A 527 23.01 -21.11 17.13
C THR A 527 23.27 -22.20 18.17
N PRO A 528 22.59 -23.35 18.12
CA PRO A 528 22.80 -24.41 19.09
C PRO A 528 24.26 -24.85 18.96
N SER A 529 25.05 -24.61 20.01
CA SER A 529 26.36 -25.24 20.11
C SER A 529 26.11 -26.75 19.97
N VAL A 530 26.60 -27.33 18.87
CA VAL A 530 26.63 -28.77 18.63
C VAL A 530 27.38 -29.40 19.81
N GLY A 531 26.65 -29.78 20.87
CA GLY A 531 27.32 -30.05 22.13
C GLY A 531 26.43 -30.07 23.35
N CYS A 532 25.29 -30.75 23.31
CA CYS A 532 24.72 -31.37 24.49
C CYS A 532 24.05 -32.68 24.07
N ASN A 533 24.87 -33.71 23.89
CA ASN A 533 24.42 -35.09 24.05
C ASN A 533 23.94 -35.21 25.50
N SER A 534 22.66 -34.92 25.75
CA SER A 534 21.97 -35.46 26.90
C SER A 534 21.83 -36.96 26.66
N ALA A 535 22.92 -37.68 26.93
CA ALA A 535 22.86 -39.09 27.21
C ALA A 535 21.84 -39.27 28.34
N THR A 536 20.64 -39.70 27.98
CA THR A 536 19.68 -40.28 28.91
C THR A 536 20.32 -41.57 29.40
N ASP A 537 21.10 -41.42 30.47
CA ASP A 537 21.65 -42.48 31.28
C ASP A 537 20.47 -43.29 31.84
N SER A 538 20.10 -44.33 31.11
CA SER A 538 19.05 -45.27 31.44
C SER A 538 19.64 -46.34 32.35
N SER A 539 19.99 -45.95 33.58
CA SER A 539 20.48 -46.86 34.61
C SER A 539 19.66 -46.69 35.89
N ASN A 540 18.36 -47.02 35.83
CA ASN A 540 17.59 -47.33 37.02
C ASN A 540 17.34 -48.84 37.09
N GLY A 541 18.18 -49.48 37.90
CA GLY A 541 18.08 -50.89 38.27
C GLY A 541 16.77 -51.20 38.97
N HIS A 542 16.11 -52.26 38.51
CA HIS A 542 15.09 -52.95 39.28
C HIS A 542 15.76 -53.98 40.19
N ARG A 543 15.67 -53.68 41.50
CA ARG A 543 15.90 -54.59 42.61
C ARG A 543 14.96 -55.79 42.52
N GLN A 544 15.53 -56.97 42.67
CA GLN A 544 14.85 -58.16 43.19
C GLN A 544 14.29 -57.87 44.59
N GLN A 545 13.05 -58.30 44.85
CA GLN A 545 12.65 -58.94 46.11
C GLN A 545 11.35 -59.74 45.89
N GLN A 546 11.43 -61.00 46.33
CA GLN A 546 10.43 -62.09 46.39
C GLN A 546 10.17 -62.90 45.13
#